data_AF-A0A7C7DL34-F1
#
_entry.id   AF-A0A7C7DL34-F1
#
_cell.length_a   1.000
_cell.length_b   1.000
_cell.length_c   1.000
_cell.angle_alpha   90.00
_cell.angle_beta   90.00
_cell.angle_gamma   90.00
#
_symmetry.space_group_name_H-M   'P 1'
#
loop_
_entity.id
_entity.type
_entity.pdbx_description
1 polymer ?
#
loop_
_entity_poly.entity_id
_entity_poly.type
_entity_poly.pdbx_seq_one_letter_code
_entity_poly.pdbx_strand_id
1 'polypeptide(L)'
;GRSEERFRQAKLFVRQSLGGDRRLAAAYSADPEEYCDNSVYVINQRDPAYSLLYLLALLNSSLLTFYAREAGILSAASSATATRLPMGSSRGRGLRHLPIPAASPAAQAPLIALARRLVALGERLKAAEARDDAGTVAAQGEKMAELMRQVDEAVFALYGLKPAEGERIRRCLRDGGEAGEGKKGEKG
;
A
#
# COMPACT_ATOMS: atom_id res chain seq x y z
N GLY A 1 -19.26 1.80 23.21
CA GLY A 1 -20.34 1.51 22.21
C GLY A 1 -19.79 0.59 21.11
N ARG A 2 -20.62 -0.09 20.28
CA ARG A 2 -20.16 -1.06 19.24
C ARG A 2 -19.07 -0.52 18.28
N SER A 3 -18.91 0.80 18.21
CA SER A 3 -17.86 1.51 17.49
C SER A 3 -16.49 1.43 18.17
N GLU A 4 -16.43 1.53 19.49
CA GLU A 4 -15.20 1.61 20.28
C GLU A 4 -14.38 0.31 20.25
N GLU A 5 -15.07 -0.82 20.37
CA GLU A 5 -14.45 -2.16 20.27
C GLU A 5 -13.78 -2.38 18.90
N ARG A 6 -14.34 -1.79 17.83
CA ARG A 6 -13.75 -1.87 16.49
C ARG A 6 -12.49 -1.03 16.33
N PHE A 7 -12.32 0.03 17.11
CA PHE A 7 -11.12 0.85 17.09
C PHE A 7 -9.99 0.24 17.90
N ARG A 8 -10.30 -0.52 18.97
CA ARG A 8 -9.30 -1.10 19.87
C ARG A 8 -8.66 -2.41 19.37
N GLN A 9 -9.21 -3.04 18.33
CA GLN A 9 -8.63 -4.24 17.74
C GLN A 9 -7.47 -3.92 16.78
N ALA A 10 -6.66 -4.93 16.45
CA ALA A 10 -5.66 -4.80 15.39
C ALA A 10 -6.28 -4.34 14.07
N LYS A 11 -5.59 -3.44 13.38
CA LYS A 11 -6.13 -2.72 12.21
C LYS A 11 -5.03 -2.37 11.21
N LEU A 12 -5.43 -2.17 9.96
CA LEU A 12 -4.61 -1.49 8.96
C LEU A 12 -5.14 -0.08 8.75
N PHE A 13 -4.22 0.86 8.61
CA PHE A 13 -4.48 2.20 8.12
C PHE A 13 -4.05 2.29 6.67
N VAL A 14 -4.95 2.69 5.78
CA VAL A 14 -4.65 2.92 4.36
C VAL A 14 -4.81 4.40 4.07
N ARG A 15 -3.75 5.06 3.60
CA ARG A 15 -3.77 6.50 3.35
C ARG A 15 -4.73 6.83 2.21
N GLN A 16 -5.63 7.81 2.41
CA GLN A 16 -6.54 8.25 1.35
C GLN A 16 -5.84 9.19 0.37
N SER A 17 -5.10 10.18 0.88
CA SER A 17 -4.33 11.11 0.05
C SER A 17 -3.02 10.48 -0.39
N LEU A 18 -2.83 10.25 -1.67
CA LEU A 18 -1.59 9.64 -2.15
C LEU A 18 -0.44 10.68 -2.19
N GLY A 19 0.79 10.23 -1.97
CA GLY A 19 1.99 11.05 -2.17
C GLY A 19 2.25 11.35 -3.65
N GLY A 20 3.33 12.08 -3.94
CA GLY A 20 3.73 12.39 -5.33
C GLY A 20 3.98 11.15 -6.17
N ASP A 21 4.36 10.03 -5.54
CA ASP A 21 4.57 8.73 -6.18
C ASP A 21 3.25 8.00 -6.53
N ARG A 22 2.09 8.51 -6.08
CA ARG A 22 0.75 7.95 -6.30
C ARG A 22 0.68 6.44 -6.05
N ARG A 23 1.25 5.97 -4.94
CA ARG A 23 1.23 4.56 -4.52
C ARG A 23 0.25 4.32 -3.39
N LEU A 24 -0.32 3.12 -3.35
CA LEU A 24 -1.03 2.66 -2.15
C LEU A 24 -0.02 2.56 -1.00
N ALA A 25 -0.42 3.01 0.18
CA ALA A 25 0.39 2.93 1.38
C ALA A 25 -0.49 2.46 2.54
N ALA A 26 -0.08 1.37 3.18
CA ALA A 26 -0.78 0.82 4.32
C ALA A 26 0.17 0.62 5.51
N ALA A 27 -0.30 0.89 6.71
CA ALA A 27 0.40 0.65 7.97
C ALA A 27 -0.41 -0.29 8.85
N TYR A 28 0.26 -1.11 9.64
CA TYR A 28 -0.36 -2.01 10.60
C TYR A 28 -0.22 -1.46 12.01
N SER A 29 -1.28 -1.61 12.80
CA SER A 29 -1.27 -1.31 14.22
C SER A 29 -1.94 -2.42 15.01
N ALA A 30 -1.28 -2.82 16.10
CA ALA A 30 -1.86 -3.63 17.16
C ALA A 30 -2.20 -2.80 18.40
N ASP A 31 -1.90 -1.51 18.40
CA ASP A 31 -2.12 -0.63 19.54
C ASP A 31 -3.61 -0.22 19.61
N PRO A 32 -4.33 -0.56 20.69
CA PRO A 32 -5.73 -0.17 20.86
C PRO A 32 -5.93 1.35 20.93
N GLU A 33 -4.91 2.10 21.36
CA GLU A 33 -4.95 3.55 21.56
C GLU A 33 -4.39 4.34 20.37
N GLU A 34 -4.00 3.67 19.29
CA GLU A 34 -3.62 4.36 18.06
C GLU A 34 -4.87 4.74 17.26
N TYR A 35 -5.08 6.05 17.12
CA TYR A 35 -6.16 6.66 16.37
C TYR A 35 -5.64 7.35 15.12
N CYS A 36 -6.52 7.57 14.16
CA CYS A 36 -6.21 8.26 12.92
C CYS A 36 -7.22 9.37 12.65
N ASP A 37 -6.83 10.34 11.83
CA ASP A 37 -7.75 11.35 11.34
C ASP A 37 -8.61 10.82 10.18
N ASN A 38 -9.46 11.70 9.62
CA ASN A 38 -10.36 11.35 8.51
C ASN A 38 -9.63 11.17 7.15
N SER A 39 -8.29 11.23 7.11
CA SER A 39 -7.48 11.11 5.90
C SER A 39 -6.98 9.69 5.62
N VAL A 40 -7.36 8.71 6.44
CA VAL A 40 -7.05 7.30 6.24
C VAL A 40 -8.30 6.44 6.29
N TYR A 41 -8.23 5.25 5.72
CA TYR A 41 -9.22 4.20 5.92
C TYR A 41 -8.71 3.20 6.94
N VAL A 42 -9.63 2.72 7.79
CA VAL A 42 -9.35 1.67 8.77
C VAL A 42 -9.88 0.35 8.24
N ILE A 43 -9.02 -0.66 8.15
CA ILE A 43 -9.39 -2.03 7.81
C ILE A 43 -9.22 -2.89 9.05
N ASN A 44 -10.32 -3.47 9.53
CA ASN A 44 -10.31 -4.48 10.56
C ASN A 44 -10.46 -5.88 9.95
N GLN A 45 -9.92 -6.89 10.64
CA GLN A 45 -10.11 -8.27 10.20
C GLN A 45 -11.55 -8.69 10.44
N ARG A 46 -12.24 -9.10 9.37
CA ARG A 46 -13.59 -9.65 9.44
C ARG A 46 -13.64 -11.11 8.99
N ASP A 47 -12.87 -11.44 7.96
CA ASP A 47 -12.79 -12.76 7.40
C ASP A 47 -11.43 -13.39 7.78
N PRO A 48 -11.41 -14.53 8.48
CA PRO A 48 -10.17 -15.20 8.88
C PRO A 48 -9.34 -15.71 7.70
N ALA A 49 -9.93 -15.81 6.49
CA ALA A 49 -9.19 -16.11 5.28
C ALA A 49 -8.21 -15.00 4.88
N TYR A 50 -8.31 -13.80 5.45
CA TYR A 50 -7.42 -12.67 5.13
C TYR A 50 -6.74 -12.14 6.39
N SER A 51 -5.50 -12.59 6.64
CA SER A 51 -4.68 -11.99 7.68
C SER A 51 -4.41 -10.50 7.38
N LEU A 52 -4.49 -9.63 8.39
CA LEU A 52 -4.12 -8.22 8.22
C LEU A 52 -2.67 -8.05 7.73
N LEU A 53 -1.75 -8.91 8.17
CA LEU A 53 -0.36 -8.84 7.73
C LEU A 53 -0.19 -9.30 6.28
N TYR A 54 -1.02 -10.25 5.82
CA TYR A 54 -1.09 -10.61 4.41
C TYR A 54 -1.60 -9.44 3.57
N LEU A 55 -2.70 -8.80 4.00
CA LEU A 55 -3.23 -7.61 3.35
C LEU A 55 -2.23 -6.44 3.35
N LEU A 56 -1.46 -6.27 4.44
CA LEU A 56 -0.40 -5.25 4.52
C LEU A 56 0.63 -5.42 3.40
N ALA A 57 1.12 -6.65 3.18
CA ALA A 57 2.08 -6.94 2.13
C ALA A 57 1.50 -6.66 0.74
N LEU A 58 0.26 -7.08 0.49
CA LEU A 58 -0.42 -6.84 -0.78
C LEU A 58 -0.65 -5.36 -1.06
N LEU A 59 -1.21 -4.62 -0.09
CA LEU A 59 -1.57 -3.21 -0.27
C LEU A 59 -0.36 -2.31 -0.49
N ASN A 60 0.81 -2.68 0.06
CA ASN A 60 2.06 -1.95 -0.16
C ASN A 60 2.81 -2.41 -1.43
N SER A 61 2.33 -3.43 -2.15
CA SER A 61 3.01 -3.92 -3.35
C SER A 61 2.81 -3.03 -4.58
N SER A 62 3.78 -3.09 -5.48
CA SER A 62 3.70 -2.51 -6.82
C SER A 62 2.53 -3.11 -7.61
N LEU A 63 2.24 -4.40 -7.46
CA LEU A 63 1.16 -5.06 -8.20
C LEU A 63 -0.21 -4.44 -7.90
N LEU A 64 -0.55 -4.29 -6.62
CA LEU A 64 -1.85 -3.74 -6.24
C LEU A 64 -1.97 -2.25 -6.56
N THR A 65 -0.86 -1.51 -6.47
CA THR A 65 -0.80 -0.12 -6.95
C THR A 65 -1.07 -0.06 -8.46
N PHE A 66 -0.44 -0.93 -9.24
CA PHE A 66 -0.65 -1.02 -10.69
C PHE A 66 -2.11 -1.32 -11.02
N TYR A 67 -2.71 -2.34 -10.39
CA TYR A 67 -4.13 -2.63 -10.56
C TYR A 67 -5.03 -1.45 -10.20
N ALA A 68 -4.72 -0.74 -9.11
CA ALA A 68 -5.48 0.43 -8.71
C ALA A 68 -5.40 1.56 -9.74
N ARG A 69 -4.25 1.76 -10.39
CA ARG A 69 -4.12 2.74 -11.50
C ARG A 69 -4.90 2.30 -12.73
N GLU A 70 -4.70 1.07 -13.19
CA GLU A 70 -5.37 0.53 -14.39
C GLU A 70 -6.90 0.49 -14.24
N ALA A 71 -7.39 0.24 -13.02
CA ALA A 71 -8.81 0.25 -12.72
C ALA A 71 -9.41 1.67 -12.53
N GLY A 72 -8.60 2.73 -12.69
CA GLY A 72 -9.02 4.12 -12.44
C GLY A 72 -9.38 4.42 -10.99
N ILE A 73 -8.95 3.56 -10.04
CA ILE A 73 -9.16 3.76 -8.60
C ILE A 73 -8.27 4.90 -8.11
N LEU A 74 -7.02 4.95 -8.59
CA LEU A 74 -6.13 6.09 -8.36
C LEU A 74 -6.31 7.04 -9.53
N SER A 75 -7.11 8.09 -9.34
CA SER A 75 -7.33 9.11 -10.38
C SER A 75 -6.03 9.83 -10.73
N ALA A 76 -5.79 9.98 -12.04
CA ALA A 76 -4.68 10.72 -12.59
C ALA A 76 -4.84 12.25 -12.51
N ALA A 77 -5.85 12.77 -11.79
CA ALA A 77 -6.21 14.19 -11.75
C ALA A 77 -4.98 15.12 -11.69
N SER A 78 -4.93 16.06 -12.63
CA SER A 78 -3.78 16.92 -12.92
C SER A 78 -3.69 18.16 -12.03
N SER A 79 -4.43 18.24 -10.93
CA SER A 79 -4.39 19.39 -10.03
C SER A 79 -4.04 18.95 -8.62
N ALA A 80 -3.29 19.83 -7.94
CA ALA A 80 -2.74 19.67 -6.59
C ALA A 80 -3.77 19.42 -5.46
N THR A 81 -5.04 19.17 -5.81
CA THR A 81 -6.11 18.78 -4.89
C THR A 81 -6.18 17.25 -4.82
N ALA A 82 -5.27 16.67 -4.03
CA ALA A 82 -5.23 15.31 -3.50
C ALA A 82 -6.09 14.26 -4.24
N THR A 83 -5.46 13.40 -5.05
CA THR A 83 -6.06 12.11 -5.45
C THR A 83 -6.44 11.36 -4.18
N ARG A 84 -7.73 11.39 -3.82
CA ARG A 84 -8.28 10.60 -2.73
C ARG A 84 -8.58 9.21 -3.26
N LEU A 85 -7.96 8.21 -2.65
CA LEU A 85 -8.31 6.81 -2.84
C LEU A 85 -9.79 6.62 -2.46
N PRO A 86 -10.68 6.17 -3.36
CA PRO A 86 -12.05 5.86 -3.01
C PRO A 86 -12.16 4.47 -2.37
N MET A 87 -13.02 4.30 -1.37
CA MET A 87 -13.38 2.95 -0.87
C MET A 87 -14.12 2.10 -1.92
N GLY A 88 -14.81 2.75 -2.85
CA GLY A 88 -15.73 2.11 -3.79
C GLY A 88 -17.15 2.00 -3.21
N SER A 89 -18.14 2.11 -4.10
CA SER A 89 -19.58 1.99 -3.79
C SER A 89 -20.28 1.26 -4.93
N SER A 90 -21.61 1.10 -4.86
CA SER A 90 -22.40 0.47 -5.94
C SER A 90 -22.27 1.15 -7.31
N ARG A 91 -21.73 2.38 -7.38
CA ARG A 91 -21.57 3.14 -8.62
C ARG A 91 -20.11 3.44 -9.01
N GLY A 92 -19.12 2.98 -8.25
CA GLY A 92 -17.72 3.32 -8.52
C GLY A 92 -16.71 2.33 -7.95
N ARG A 93 -15.65 2.06 -8.73
CA ARG A 93 -14.51 1.23 -8.30
C ARG A 93 -13.76 1.92 -7.15
N GLY A 94 -13.11 1.12 -6.33
CA GLY A 94 -12.33 1.60 -5.18
C GLY A 94 -11.63 0.46 -4.48
N LEU A 95 -11.09 0.71 -3.29
CA LEU A 95 -10.26 -0.25 -2.56
C LEU A 95 -10.91 -1.66 -2.41
N ARG A 96 -12.24 -1.72 -2.27
CA ARG A 96 -13.01 -2.97 -2.19
C ARG A 96 -12.99 -3.83 -3.46
N HIS A 97 -12.56 -3.27 -4.59
CA HIS A 97 -12.55 -3.93 -5.90
C HIS A 97 -11.15 -4.39 -6.31
N LEU A 98 -10.16 -4.28 -5.43
CA LEU A 98 -8.83 -4.81 -5.70
C LEU A 98 -8.87 -6.34 -5.80
N PRO A 99 -8.15 -6.95 -6.76
CA PRO A 99 -8.15 -8.39 -6.95
C PRO A 99 -7.28 -9.07 -5.90
N ILE A 100 -7.81 -9.27 -4.70
CA ILE A 100 -7.09 -9.92 -3.58
C ILE A 100 -7.50 -11.40 -3.53
N PRO A 101 -6.59 -12.36 -3.80
CA PRO A 101 -6.94 -13.77 -3.76
C PRO A 101 -7.07 -14.27 -2.31
N ALA A 102 -8.05 -15.15 -2.10
CA ALA A 102 -8.16 -15.95 -0.88
C ALA A 102 -7.09 -17.05 -0.89
N ALA A 103 -5.86 -16.71 -0.49
CA ALA A 103 -4.75 -17.65 -0.43
C ALA A 103 -4.85 -18.56 0.80
N SER A 104 -4.35 -19.80 0.72
CA SER A 104 -4.28 -20.69 1.89
C SER A 104 -3.34 -20.12 2.97
N PRO A 105 -3.47 -20.51 4.26
CA PRO A 105 -2.56 -20.06 5.31
C PRO A 105 -1.08 -20.32 4.99
N ALA A 106 -0.78 -21.46 4.36
CA ALA A 106 0.58 -21.80 3.92
C ALA A 106 1.09 -20.85 2.82
N ALA A 107 0.23 -20.47 1.87
CA ALA A 107 0.58 -19.51 0.82
C ALA A 107 0.69 -18.07 1.34
N GLN A 108 -0.04 -17.71 2.40
CA GLN A 108 0.09 -16.39 3.04
C GLN A 108 1.35 -16.26 3.90
N ALA A 109 1.85 -17.37 4.46
CA ALA A 109 2.91 -17.35 5.46
C ALA A 109 4.19 -16.57 5.05
N PRO A 110 4.72 -16.70 3.81
CA PRO A 110 5.88 -15.92 3.39
C PRO A 110 5.62 -14.41 3.40
N LEU A 111 4.46 -13.97 2.90
CA LEU A 111 4.06 -12.56 2.88
C LEU A 111 3.83 -12.01 4.28
N ILE A 112 3.21 -12.80 5.17
CA ILE A 112 3.04 -12.44 6.58
C ILE A 112 4.40 -12.25 7.26
N ALA A 113 5.39 -13.12 6.99
CA ALA A 113 6.72 -12.99 7.55
C ALA A 113 7.43 -11.71 7.08
N LEU A 114 7.31 -11.36 5.80
CA LEU A 114 7.84 -10.10 5.25
C LEU A 114 7.13 -8.88 5.86
N ALA A 115 5.81 -8.92 5.98
CA ALA A 115 5.01 -7.87 6.61
C ALA A 115 5.41 -7.62 8.08
N ARG A 116 5.66 -8.68 8.87
CA ARG A 116 6.17 -8.53 10.25
C ARG A 116 7.52 -7.82 10.29
N ARG A 117 8.41 -8.14 9.35
CA ARG A 117 9.71 -7.47 9.22
C ARG A 117 9.55 -6.00 8.83
N LEU A 118 8.59 -5.67 7.94
CA LEU A 118 8.29 -4.29 7.56
C LEU A 118 7.80 -3.48 8.76
N VAL A 119 6.87 -4.02 9.55
CA VAL A 119 6.37 -3.37 10.77
C VAL A 119 7.50 -3.12 11.76
N ALA A 120 8.31 -4.15 12.07
CA ALA A 120 9.42 -4.01 13.00
C ALA A 120 10.47 -2.99 12.52
N LEU A 121 10.68 -2.89 11.21
CA LEU A 121 11.57 -1.91 10.62
C LEU A 121 10.99 -0.50 10.68
N GLY A 122 9.69 -0.35 10.43
CA GLY A 122 8.96 0.92 10.54
C GLY A 122 9.04 1.50 11.96
N GLU A 123 8.87 0.67 12.99
CA GLU A 123 9.02 1.10 14.39
C GLU A 123 10.45 1.59 14.69
N ARG A 124 11.46 0.91 14.16
CA ARG A 124 12.87 1.34 14.32
C ARG A 124 13.14 2.65 13.61
N LEU A 125 12.56 2.85 12.42
CA LEU A 125 12.66 4.09 11.66
C LEU A 125 12.02 5.24 12.43
N LYS A 126 10.78 5.08 12.89
CA LYS A 126 10.06 6.05 13.73
C LYS A 126 10.86 6.43 14.98
N ALA A 127 11.46 5.44 15.64
CA ALA A 127 12.30 5.69 16.81
C ALA A 127 13.62 6.41 16.48
N ALA A 128 14.19 6.21 15.29
CA ALA A 128 15.39 6.91 14.84
C ALA A 128 15.09 8.36 14.43
N GLU A 129 13.97 8.59 13.72
CA GLU A 129 13.47 9.93 13.38
C GLU A 129 13.21 10.76 14.64
N ALA A 130 12.62 10.16 15.68
CA ALA A 130 12.40 10.83 16.97
C ALA A 130 13.70 11.24 17.69
N ARG A 131 14.84 10.64 17.32
CA ARG A 131 16.17 10.96 17.86
C ARG A 131 17.01 11.85 16.92
N ASP A 132 16.45 12.28 15.79
CA ASP A 132 17.16 13.02 14.74
C ASP A 132 18.45 12.31 14.24
N ASP A 133 18.44 10.97 14.26
CA ASP A 133 19.58 10.15 13.83
C ASP A 133 19.50 9.89 12.32
N ALA A 134 19.91 10.89 11.53
CA ALA A 134 19.87 10.85 10.07
C ALA A 134 20.61 9.62 9.48
N GLY A 135 21.71 9.20 10.10
CA GLY A 135 22.48 8.03 9.66
C GLY A 135 21.70 6.73 9.80
N THR A 136 21.07 6.53 10.96
CA THR A 136 20.20 5.36 11.17
C THR A 136 18.97 5.44 10.28
N VAL A 137 18.35 6.61 10.11
CA VAL A 137 17.18 6.79 9.23
C VAL A 137 17.50 6.35 7.80
N ALA A 138 18.62 6.81 7.23
CA ALA A 138 19.06 6.41 5.89
C ALA A 138 19.28 4.89 5.79
N ALA A 139 19.99 4.30 6.76
CA ALA A 139 20.29 2.87 6.76
C ALA A 139 19.04 1.99 6.93
N GLN A 140 18.04 2.42 7.72
CA GLN A 140 16.76 1.70 7.80
C GLN A 140 15.91 1.90 6.54
N GLY A 141 16.00 3.07 5.90
CA GLY A 141 15.34 3.36 4.62
C GLY A 141 15.80 2.42 3.49
N GLU A 142 17.10 2.18 3.36
CA GLU A 142 17.64 1.21 2.39
C GLU A 142 17.16 -0.21 2.65
N LYS A 143 17.16 -0.63 3.93
CA LYS A 143 16.62 -1.94 4.34
C LYS A 143 15.12 -2.06 4.03
N MET A 144 14.38 -0.96 4.17
CA MET A 144 12.95 -0.91 3.87
C MET A 144 12.73 -1.09 2.37
N ALA A 145 13.50 -0.40 1.54
CA ALA A 145 13.42 -0.53 0.09
C ALA A 145 13.72 -1.96 -0.39
N GLU A 146 14.76 -2.61 0.15
CA GLU A 146 15.07 -4.00 -0.21
C GLU A 146 13.98 -4.98 0.28
N LEU A 147 13.46 -4.77 1.48
CA LEU A 147 12.37 -5.60 2.00
C LEU A 147 11.08 -5.43 1.19
N MET A 148 10.78 -4.22 0.73
CA MET A 148 9.68 -3.95 -0.19
C MET A 148 9.88 -4.63 -1.55
N ARG A 149 11.12 -4.73 -2.03
CA ARG A 149 11.47 -5.48 -3.25
C ARG A 149 11.19 -6.98 -3.08
N GLN A 150 11.52 -7.55 -1.92
CA GLN A 150 11.19 -8.94 -1.57
C GLN A 150 9.68 -9.16 -1.46
N VAL A 151 8.93 -8.18 -0.93
CA VAL A 151 7.46 -8.22 -0.92
C VAL A 151 6.93 -8.25 -2.34
N ASP A 152 7.40 -7.38 -3.23
CA ASP A 152 6.98 -7.37 -4.63
C ASP A 152 7.22 -8.72 -5.30
N GLU A 153 8.40 -9.32 -5.13
CA GLU A 153 8.72 -10.63 -5.70
C GLU A 153 7.78 -11.74 -5.17
N ALA A 154 7.53 -11.76 -3.86
CA ALA A 154 6.61 -12.71 -3.25
C ALA A 154 5.15 -12.50 -3.71
N VAL A 155 4.72 -11.25 -3.88
CA VAL A 155 3.38 -10.93 -4.41
C VAL A 155 3.28 -11.33 -5.88
N PHE A 156 4.28 -11.05 -6.72
CA PHE A 156 4.29 -11.48 -8.11
C PHE A 156 4.19 -13.00 -8.22
N ALA A 157 4.94 -13.74 -7.40
CA ALA A 157 4.88 -15.20 -7.35
C ALA A 157 3.49 -15.71 -6.96
N LEU A 158 2.84 -15.08 -5.96
CA LEU A 158 1.48 -15.44 -5.54
C LEU A 158 0.45 -15.29 -6.68
N TYR A 159 0.63 -14.28 -7.53
CA TYR A 159 -0.25 -14.02 -8.68
C TYR A 159 0.20 -14.76 -9.95
N GLY A 160 1.27 -15.55 -9.89
CA GLY A 160 1.79 -16.32 -11.02
C GLY A 160 2.46 -15.48 -12.10
N LEU A 161 2.94 -14.27 -11.77
CA LEU A 161 3.64 -13.40 -12.72
C LEU A 161 5.06 -13.90 -12.96
N LYS A 162 5.48 -13.85 -14.23
CA LYS A 162 6.87 -14.06 -14.62
C LYS A 162 7.73 -12.85 -14.23
N PRO A 163 9.05 -13.02 -14.02
CA PRO A 163 9.94 -11.91 -13.68
C PRO A 163 9.86 -10.72 -14.65
N ALA A 164 9.73 -10.99 -15.95
CA ALA A 164 9.60 -9.95 -16.98
C ALA A 164 8.32 -9.11 -16.85
N GLU A 165 7.22 -9.72 -16.40
CA GLU A 165 5.95 -9.04 -16.17
C GLU A 165 6.03 -8.15 -14.93
N GLY A 166 6.66 -8.66 -13.86
CA GLY A 166 6.93 -7.87 -12.66
C GLY A 166 7.79 -6.63 -12.93
N GLU A 167 8.83 -6.76 -13.76
CA GLU A 167 9.67 -5.60 -14.13
C GLU A 167 8.90 -4.61 -15.01
N ARG A 168 8.03 -5.10 -15.91
CA ARG A 168 7.16 -4.22 -16.70
C ARG A 168 6.24 -3.40 -15.79
N ILE A 169 5.65 -4.02 -14.77
CA ILE A 169 4.81 -3.32 -13.78
C ILE A 169 5.61 -2.24 -13.05
N ARG A 170 6.81 -2.58 -12.55
CA ARG A 170 7.67 -1.59 -11.86
C ARG A 170 8.02 -0.42 -12.76
N ARG A 171 8.32 -0.68 -14.04
CA ARG A 171 8.57 0.37 -15.05
C ARG A 171 7.34 1.25 -15.25
N CYS A 172 6.16 0.67 -15.48
CA CYS A 172 4.91 1.44 -15.63
C CYS A 172 4.63 2.36 -14.44
N LEU A 173 4.97 1.93 -13.22
CA LEU A 173 4.78 2.76 -12.03
C LEU A 173 5.75 3.94 -11.95
N ARG A 174 7.00 3.78 -12.42
CA ARG A 174 8.00 4.86 -12.52
C ARG A 174 7.59 5.88 -13.59
N ASP A 175 7.33 5.40 -14.80
CA ASP A 175 7.09 6.25 -15.98
C ASP A 175 5.73 6.99 -15.90
N GLY A 176 4.73 6.38 -15.23
CA GLY A 176 3.43 7.01 -14.97
C GLY A 176 3.46 8.20 -14.00
N GLY A 177 4.62 8.52 -13.42
CA GLY A 177 4.85 9.74 -12.65
C GLY A 177 5.22 10.95 -13.51
N GLU A 178 5.68 10.75 -14.75
CA GLU A 178 6.25 11.81 -15.61
C GLU A 178 5.32 12.26 -16.75
N ALA A 179 4.30 11.49 -17.11
CA ALA A 179 3.41 11.77 -18.26
C ALA A 179 2.38 12.92 -18.05
N GLY A 180 2.63 13.82 -17.10
CA GLY A 180 1.77 14.98 -16.78
C GLY A 180 2.13 16.27 -17.52
N GLU A 181 3.27 16.32 -18.21
CA GLU A 181 3.70 17.50 -18.97
C GLU A 181 3.79 17.18 -20.46
N GLY A 182 3.05 17.93 -21.29
CA GLY A 182 3.36 18.02 -22.73
C GLY A 182 2.38 17.34 -23.68
N LYS A 183 1.10 17.74 -23.68
CA LYS A 183 0.35 17.92 -24.94
C LYS A 183 -0.51 19.19 -24.84
N LYS A 184 0.12 20.36 -24.91
CA LYS A 184 -0.56 21.57 -25.37
C LYS A 184 -0.69 21.44 -26.89
N GLY A 185 -1.95 21.42 -27.33
CA GLY A 185 -2.33 21.27 -28.73
C GLY A 185 -1.74 22.36 -29.61
N GLU A 186 -1.15 21.92 -30.70
CA GLU A 186 -1.01 22.69 -31.93
C GLU A 186 -2.40 22.71 -32.57
N LYS A 187 -3.09 23.85 -32.49
CA LYS A 187 -4.23 24.14 -33.37
C LYS A 187 -3.66 24.84 -34.59
N GLY A 188 -3.74 24.17 -35.74
CA GLY A 188 -3.72 24.83 -37.05
C GLY A 188 -5.03 25.55 -37.33
#